data_AF-A0A5B9M7U8-F1
#
_entry.id   AF-A0A5B9M7U8-F1
#
_cell.length_a   1.000
_cell.length_b   1.000
_cell.length_c   1.000
_cell.angle_alpha   90.00
_cell.angle_beta   90.00
_cell.angle_gamma   90.00
#
_symmetry.space_group_name_H-M   'P 1'
#
loop_
_entity.id
_entity.type
_entity.pdbx_description
1 polymer ?
#
loop_
_entity_poly.entity_id
_entity_poly.type
_entity_poly.pdbx_seq_one_letter_code
_entity_poly.pdbx_strand_id
1 'polypeptide(L)'
;MRTLFNLSTGLLITFIAVGCDRTPPPPAADANVGVVTIEIRSGDTDKQSIQVPDVADGATLESVMRMVDQVPVSVSGSGTTAFVDSIGDVQTDATQGWTFKVDGEFANQGIGQTVLHPPTTVTWSYGAFEMEAP
;
A
#
# COMPACT_ATOMS: atom_id res chain seq x y z
N MET A 1 50.20 67.34 -25.09
CA MET A 1 49.36 68.13 -26.02
C MET A 1 48.09 67.34 -26.28
N ARG A 2 46.94 67.89 -25.84
CA ARG A 2 45.55 67.67 -26.30
C ARG A 2 44.90 66.26 -26.16
N THR A 3 43.91 66.05 -25.27
CA THR A 3 42.44 66.31 -25.42
C THR A 3 41.71 65.03 -25.86
N LEU A 4 41.12 64.25 -24.94
CA LEU A 4 39.69 64.12 -24.52
C LEU A 4 38.79 63.20 -25.39
N PHE A 5 37.81 62.59 -24.71
CA PHE A 5 36.54 61.96 -25.17
C PHE A 5 36.68 60.56 -25.80
N ASN A 6 35.81 59.56 -25.62
CA ASN A 6 34.44 59.41 -25.08
C ASN A 6 34.26 57.86 -24.88
N LEU A 7 33.69 57.37 -23.77
CA LEU A 7 32.29 56.94 -23.61
C LEU A 7 32.02 55.46 -23.97
N SER A 8 31.25 54.79 -23.10
CA SER A 8 30.41 53.60 -23.36
C SER A 8 31.17 52.26 -23.50
N THR A 9 30.85 51.14 -22.83
CA THR A 9 29.66 50.72 -22.09
C THR A 9 30.09 49.63 -21.11
N GLY A 10 29.73 49.79 -19.83
CA GLY A 10 29.82 48.71 -18.86
C GLY A 10 28.70 47.69 -19.11
N LEU A 11 29.06 46.42 -19.19
CA LEU A 11 28.11 45.30 -19.06
C LEU A 11 28.58 44.45 -17.87
N LEU A 12 28.09 44.80 -16.68
CA LEU A 12 28.18 43.93 -15.51
C LEU A 12 27.22 42.75 -15.77
N ILE A 13 27.78 41.57 -15.95
CA ILE A 13 27.02 40.31 -15.96
C ILE A 13 26.71 39.98 -14.51
N THR A 14 25.52 40.37 -14.05
CA THR A 14 24.97 39.93 -12.77
C THR A 14 24.49 38.48 -12.94
N PHE A 15 25.32 37.53 -12.53
CA PHE A 15 24.89 36.15 -12.30
C PHE A 15 23.93 36.14 -11.11
N ILE A 16 22.63 36.09 -11.38
CA ILE A 16 21.62 35.78 -10.37
C ILE A 16 21.74 34.28 -10.12
N ALA A 17 22.51 33.90 -9.10
CA ALA A 17 22.42 32.57 -8.53
C ALA A 17 21.03 32.45 -7.91
N VAL A 18 20.06 31.95 -8.69
CA VAL A 18 18.82 31.39 -8.14
C VAL A 18 19.25 30.12 -7.40
N GLY A 19 19.67 30.31 -6.15
CA GLY A 19 19.72 29.23 -5.18
C GLY A 19 18.29 28.74 -5.03
N CYS A 20 17.93 27.65 -5.72
CA CYS A 20 16.78 26.88 -5.34
C CYS A 20 17.08 26.32 -3.95
N ASP A 21 16.69 27.05 -2.92
CA ASP A 21 16.36 26.50 -1.61
C ASP A 21 15.35 25.37 -1.84
N ARG A 22 15.87 24.17 -2.11
CA ARG A 22 15.13 22.94 -1.91
C ARG A 22 15.12 22.72 -0.42
N THR A 23 14.27 23.46 0.28
CA THR A 23 13.84 23.05 1.62
C THR A 23 13.44 21.58 1.48
N PRO A 24 14.09 20.65 2.21
CA PRO A 24 13.63 19.28 2.25
C PRO A 24 12.14 19.33 2.61
N PRO A 25 11.26 18.57 1.93
CA PRO A 25 9.89 18.48 2.36
C PRO A 25 9.88 18.21 3.87
N PRO A 26 9.03 18.90 4.65
CA PRO A 26 8.88 18.60 6.07
C PRO A 26 8.80 17.09 6.26
N PRO A 27 9.38 16.51 7.32
CA PRO A 27 9.16 15.11 7.65
C PRO A 27 7.66 14.84 7.50
N ALA A 28 7.30 13.79 6.75
CA ALA A 28 5.91 13.43 6.56
C ALA A 28 5.22 13.48 7.93
N ALA A 29 4.23 14.35 8.08
CA ALA A 29 3.50 14.52 9.34
C ALA A 29 3.12 13.13 9.84
N ASP A 30 3.42 12.83 11.11
CA ASP A 30 3.25 11.52 11.75
C ASP A 30 2.00 10.81 11.22
N ALA A 31 2.20 9.94 10.21
CA ALA A 31 1.12 9.14 9.70
C ALA A 31 0.74 8.21 10.85
N ASN A 32 -0.54 8.21 11.24
CA ASN A 32 -1.01 7.27 12.24
C ASN A 32 -0.82 5.86 11.65
N VAL A 33 0.24 5.19 12.08
CA VAL A 33 0.59 3.84 11.63
C VAL A 33 0.43 2.86 12.78
N GLY A 34 0.07 1.62 12.44
CA GLY A 34 -0.01 0.55 13.41
C GLY A 34 0.26 -0.81 12.79
N VAL A 35 0.02 -1.85 13.57
CA VAL A 35 0.25 -3.24 13.16
C VAL A 35 -1.05 -3.86 12.69
N VAL A 36 -1.03 -4.49 11.52
CA VAL A 36 -2.09 -5.40 11.07
C VAL A 36 -1.62 -6.83 11.30
N THR A 37 -2.44 -7.64 11.95
CA THR A 37 -2.20 -9.09 12.09
C THR A 37 -2.93 -9.82 10.98
N ILE A 38 -2.21 -10.56 10.14
CA ILE A 38 -2.77 -11.42 9.11
C ILE A 38 -2.76 -12.86 9.62
N GLU A 39 -3.93 -13.46 9.77
CA GLU A 39 -4.08 -14.89 10.04
C GLU A 39 -4.47 -15.63 8.77
N ILE A 40 -3.70 -16.64 8.37
CA ILE A 40 -3.98 -17.44 7.18
C ILE A 40 -4.40 -18.84 7.62
N ARG A 41 -5.53 -19.30 7.08
CA ARG A 41 -6.10 -20.62 7.34
C ARG A 41 -6.35 -21.34 6.02
N SER A 42 -5.42 -22.20 5.62
CA SER A 42 -5.51 -22.99 4.38
C SER A 42 -6.25 -24.32 4.56
N GLY A 43 -6.63 -24.64 5.81
CA GLY A 43 -7.32 -25.86 6.24
C GLY A 43 -7.51 -25.85 7.76
N ASP A 44 -7.96 -26.98 8.33
CA ASP A 44 -8.29 -27.05 9.76
C ASP A 44 -7.06 -26.95 10.68
N THR A 45 -5.92 -27.49 10.25
CA THR A 45 -4.67 -27.57 11.02
C THR A 45 -3.66 -26.49 10.64
N ASP A 46 -3.73 -25.98 9.41
CA ASP A 46 -2.69 -25.10 8.86
C ASP A 46 -3.07 -23.65 9.15
N LYS A 47 -2.44 -23.10 10.20
CA LYS A 47 -2.62 -21.72 10.65
C LYS A 47 -1.29 -21.00 10.71
N GLN A 48 -1.21 -19.85 10.05
CA GLN A 48 -0.07 -18.95 10.11
C GLN A 48 -0.52 -17.56 10.56
N SER A 49 0.27 -16.92 11.42
CA SER A 49 0.04 -15.53 11.85
C SER A 49 1.24 -14.69 11.44
N ILE A 50 0.98 -13.56 10.79
CA ILE A 50 1.96 -12.62 10.28
C ILE A 50 1.63 -11.24 10.85
N GLN A 51 2.64 -10.53 11.33
CA GLN A 51 2.51 -9.13 11.70
C GLN A 51 3.05 -8.26 10.56
N VAL A 52 2.21 -7.37 10.06
CA VAL A 52 2.59 -6.34 9.10
C VAL A 52 2.67 -5.02 9.87
N PRO A 53 3.87 -4.54 10.21
CA PRO A 53 4.05 -3.27 10.89
C PRO A 53 3.87 -2.08 9.94
N ASP A 54 3.88 -0.87 10.50
CA ASP A 54 3.92 0.40 9.77
C ASP A 54 2.79 0.59 8.74
N VAL A 55 1.63 -0.04 8.98
CA VAL A 55 0.45 0.13 8.14
C VAL A 55 -0.23 1.44 8.49
N ALA A 56 -0.41 2.32 7.51
CA ALA A 56 -1.13 3.57 7.69
C ALA A 56 -2.62 3.33 7.97
N ASP A 57 -3.18 4.12 8.88
CA ASP A 57 -4.62 4.25 9.05
C ASP A 57 -5.27 4.66 7.72
N GLY A 58 -6.34 3.97 7.33
CA GLY A 58 -6.99 4.18 6.04
C GLY A 58 -6.39 3.37 4.88
N ALA A 59 -5.34 2.56 5.11
CA ALA A 59 -4.79 1.66 4.10
C ALA A 59 -5.84 0.61 3.67
N THR A 60 -5.77 0.16 2.41
CA THR A 60 -6.65 -0.92 1.93
C THR A 60 -6.05 -2.28 2.22
N LEU A 61 -6.89 -3.30 2.39
CA LEU A 61 -6.42 -4.68 2.53
C LEU A 61 -5.59 -5.11 1.31
N GLU A 62 -5.91 -4.63 0.10
CA GLU A 62 -5.05 -4.83 -1.07
C GLU A 62 -3.61 -4.34 -0.82
N SER A 63 -3.45 -3.09 -0.36
CA SER A 63 -2.11 -2.55 -0.10
C SER A 63 -1.37 -3.34 0.98
N VAL A 64 -2.07 -3.79 2.02
CA VAL A 64 -1.48 -4.61 3.09
C VAL A 64 -1.04 -5.97 2.56
N MET A 65 -1.86 -6.67 1.78
CA MET A 65 -1.50 -7.97 1.21
C MET A 65 -0.32 -7.90 0.25
N ARG A 66 -0.13 -6.76 -0.44
CA ARG A 66 1.05 -6.52 -1.29
C ARG A 66 2.33 -6.20 -0.51
N MET A 67 2.22 -5.83 0.77
CA MET A 67 3.37 -5.62 1.67
C MET A 67 3.84 -6.90 2.36
N VAL A 68 3.02 -7.95 2.37
CA VAL A 68 3.37 -9.24 2.98
C VAL A 68 4.51 -9.88 2.18
N ASP A 69 5.63 -10.11 2.85
CA ASP A 69 6.83 -10.74 2.28
C ASP A 69 7.13 -12.12 2.88
N GLN A 70 6.50 -12.45 4.02
CA GLN A 70 6.74 -13.69 4.76
C GLN A 70 6.08 -14.91 4.10
N VAL A 71 5.12 -14.69 3.21
CA VAL A 71 4.48 -15.72 2.40
C VAL A 71 4.21 -15.14 1.00
N PRO A 72 4.40 -15.90 -0.08
CA PRO A 72 4.02 -15.45 -1.41
C PRO A 72 2.53 -15.10 -1.48
N VAL A 73 2.20 -13.91 -1.96
CA VAL A 73 0.81 -13.50 -2.20
C VAL A 73 0.71 -13.03 -3.65
N SER A 74 -0.24 -13.59 -4.40
CA SER A 74 -0.60 -13.10 -5.73
C SER A 74 -1.91 -12.33 -5.65
N VAL A 75 -1.86 -11.06 -6.07
CA VAL A 75 -3.05 -10.21 -6.21
C VAL A 75 -3.15 -9.72 -7.65
N SER A 76 -4.20 -10.14 -8.34
CA SER A 76 -4.61 -9.63 -9.64
C SER A 76 -5.55 -8.43 -9.51
N GLY A 77 -5.67 -7.65 -10.59
CA GLY A 77 -6.47 -6.43 -10.60
C GLY A 77 -5.95 -5.35 -9.66
N SER A 78 -6.79 -4.34 -9.41
CA SER A 78 -6.53 -3.26 -8.45
C SER A 78 -7.82 -2.56 -8.02
N GLY A 79 -7.83 -1.92 -6.85
CA GLY A 79 -8.97 -1.18 -6.32
C GLY A 79 -10.23 -2.06 -6.23
N THR A 80 -11.33 -1.63 -6.86
CA THR A 80 -12.59 -2.40 -6.88
C THR A 80 -12.49 -3.77 -7.55
N THR A 81 -11.45 -4.00 -8.34
CA THR A 81 -11.20 -5.27 -9.06
C THR A 81 -10.08 -6.10 -8.45
N ALA A 82 -9.49 -5.65 -7.34
CA ALA A 82 -8.40 -6.36 -6.69
C ALA A 82 -8.89 -7.70 -6.13
N PHE A 83 -8.16 -8.77 -6.43
CA PHE A 83 -8.52 -10.13 -6.08
C PHE A 83 -7.28 -10.94 -5.69
N VAL A 84 -7.40 -11.77 -4.64
CA VAL A 84 -6.30 -12.65 -4.20
C VAL A 84 -6.36 -13.97 -4.97
N ASP A 85 -5.42 -14.15 -5.90
CA ASP A 85 -5.32 -15.39 -6.67
C ASP A 85 -4.73 -16.53 -5.84
N SER A 86 -3.76 -16.22 -4.96
CA SER A 86 -3.12 -17.21 -4.09
C SER A 86 -2.49 -16.60 -2.84
N ILE A 87 -2.40 -17.43 -1.80
CA ILE A 87 -1.59 -17.18 -0.59
C ILE A 87 -0.78 -18.46 -0.33
N GLY A 88 0.54 -18.33 -0.33
CA GLY A 88 1.45 -19.47 -0.34
C GLY A 88 1.27 -20.32 -1.59
N ASP A 89 1.21 -21.64 -1.41
CA ASP A 89 1.04 -22.61 -2.50
C ASP A 89 -0.44 -22.87 -2.84
N VAL A 90 -1.39 -22.19 -2.17
CA VAL A 90 -2.83 -22.45 -2.32
C VAL A 90 -3.47 -21.39 -3.21
N GLN A 91 -3.94 -21.85 -4.36
CA GLN A 91 -4.53 -21.03 -5.42
C GLN A 91 -6.07 -21.11 -5.40
N THR A 92 -6.72 -20.00 -5.71
CA THR A 92 -8.15 -19.94 -6.01
C THR A 92 -8.44 -20.67 -7.33
N ASP A 93 -9.58 -21.35 -7.41
CA ASP A 93 -10.13 -21.93 -8.64
C ASP A 93 -11.62 -21.60 -8.82
N ALA A 94 -12.31 -22.32 -9.71
CA ALA A 94 -13.71 -22.07 -10.04
C ALA A 94 -14.71 -22.42 -8.92
N THR A 95 -14.28 -23.22 -7.95
CA THR A 95 -15.13 -23.79 -6.88
C THR A 95 -14.67 -23.41 -5.48
N GLN A 96 -13.41 -23.02 -5.33
CA GLN A 96 -12.81 -22.69 -4.05
C GLN A 96 -11.98 -21.40 -4.14
N GLY A 97 -11.89 -20.68 -3.03
CA GLY A 97 -11.07 -19.48 -2.97
C GLY A 97 -10.87 -18.95 -1.57
N TRP A 98 -10.19 -17.82 -1.54
CA TRP A 98 -9.84 -17.09 -0.33
C TRP A 98 -10.96 -16.13 0.08
N THR A 99 -11.47 -16.31 1.29
CA THR A 99 -12.38 -15.37 1.95
C THR A 99 -11.68 -14.74 3.14
N PHE A 100 -12.15 -13.57 3.57
CA PHE A 100 -11.55 -12.90 4.72
C PHE A 100 -12.57 -12.28 5.66
N LYS A 101 -12.12 -12.06 6.89
CA LYS A 101 -12.79 -11.31 7.94
C LYS A 101 -11.87 -10.24 8.48
N VAL A 102 -12.42 -9.11 8.91
CA VAL A 102 -11.72 -8.05 9.65
C VAL A 102 -12.27 -8.03 11.06
N ASP A 103 -11.41 -8.22 12.06
CA ASP A 103 -11.75 -8.32 13.48
C ASP A 103 -12.91 -9.30 13.78
N GLY A 104 -12.98 -10.39 13.01
CA GLY A 104 -13.99 -11.44 13.16
C GLY A 104 -15.28 -11.22 12.36
N GLU A 105 -15.46 -10.06 11.73
CA GLU A 105 -16.62 -9.74 10.90
C GLU A 105 -16.32 -9.96 9.40
N PHE A 106 -17.27 -10.52 8.66
CA PHE A 106 -17.13 -10.66 7.21
C PHE A 106 -17.20 -9.27 6.56
N ALA A 107 -16.19 -8.94 5.75
CA ALA A 107 -16.26 -7.75 4.93
C ALA A 107 -17.26 -7.96 3.78
N ASN A 108 -18.02 -6.92 3.47
CA ASN A 108 -18.98 -6.91 2.36
C ASN A 108 -18.40 -6.26 1.08
N GLN A 109 -17.09 -6.06 1.03
CA GLN A 109 -16.37 -5.42 -0.05
C GLN A 109 -15.10 -6.20 -0.38
N GLY A 110 -14.60 -6.06 -1.62
CA GLY A 110 -13.33 -6.64 -2.04
C GLY A 110 -12.13 -5.96 -1.41
N ILE A 111 -10.96 -6.64 -1.45
CA ILE A 111 -9.74 -6.22 -0.75
C ILE A 111 -9.26 -4.80 -1.08
N GLY A 112 -9.47 -4.32 -2.31
CA GLY A 112 -9.05 -2.98 -2.70
C GLY A 112 -10.03 -1.88 -2.32
N GLN A 113 -11.14 -2.21 -1.64
CA GLN A 113 -12.10 -1.26 -1.08
C GLN A 113 -12.24 -1.41 0.45
N THR A 114 -11.87 -2.56 1.01
CA THR A 114 -11.78 -2.75 2.46
C THR A 114 -10.69 -1.86 3.05
N VAL A 115 -11.09 -0.81 3.75
CA VAL A 115 -10.23 0.09 4.51
C VAL A 115 -9.94 -0.51 5.88
N LEU A 116 -8.68 -0.46 6.31
CA LEU A 116 -8.22 -0.98 7.59
C LEU A 116 -7.82 0.16 8.54
N HIS A 117 -8.06 -0.08 9.82
CA HIS A 117 -7.74 0.84 10.92
C HIS A 117 -6.89 0.09 11.96
N PRO A 118 -5.55 0.16 11.85
CA PRO A 118 -4.67 -0.51 12.81
C PRO A 118 -4.83 0.03 14.25
N PRO A 119 -4.69 -0.81 15.28
CA PRO A 119 -4.44 -2.25 15.21
C PRO A 119 -5.70 -3.03 14.83
N THR A 120 -5.57 -3.98 13.90
CA THR A 120 -6.68 -4.85 13.45
C THR A 120 -6.16 -6.23 13.06
N THR A 121 -7.03 -7.22 13.07
CA THR A 121 -6.75 -8.59 12.63
C THR A 121 -7.55 -8.92 11.38
N VAL A 122 -6.86 -9.38 10.34
CA VAL A 122 -7.49 -9.90 9.13
C VAL A 122 -7.29 -11.41 9.08
N THR A 123 -8.38 -12.16 9.10
CA THR A 123 -8.36 -13.62 9.01
C THR A 123 -8.74 -14.05 7.60
N TRP A 124 -7.81 -14.66 6.89
CA TRP A 124 -8.02 -15.37 5.63
C TRP A 124 -8.39 -16.83 5.87
N SER A 125 -9.37 -17.32 5.11
CA SER A 125 -9.79 -18.73 5.11
C SER A 125 -9.99 -19.21 3.68
N TYR A 126 -9.36 -20.33 3.35
CA TYR A 126 -9.57 -21.01 2.07
C TYR A 126 -10.73 -22.00 2.20
N GLY A 127 -11.63 -21.99 1.23
CA GLY A 127 -12.79 -22.89 1.26
C GLY A 127 -13.58 -22.88 -0.03
N ALA A 128 -14.54 -23.79 -0.12
CA ALA A 128 -15.51 -23.78 -1.21
C ALA A 128 -16.34 -22.50 -1.17
N PHE A 129 -16.62 -21.93 -2.34
CA PHE A 129 -17.67 -20.94 -2.44
C PHE A 129 -18.99 -21.65 -2.12
N GLU A 130 -19.74 -21.16 -1.13
CA GLU A 130 -21.12 -21.61 -0.95
C GLU A 130 -21.87 -21.30 -2.25
N MET A 131 -22.08 -22.32 -3.07
CA MET A 131 -23.03 -22.23 -4.16
C MET A 131 -24.41 -22.16 -3.51
N GLU A 132 -24.98 -20.96 -3.39
CA GLU A 132 -26.43 -20.85 -3.21
C GLU A 132 -27.06 -21.63 -4.38
N ALA A 133 -27.70 -22.74 -4.05
CA ALA A 133 -28.45 -23.51 -5.02
C ALA A 133 -29.56 -22.61 -5.60
N PRO A 134 -29.80 -22.66 -6.93
CA PRO A 134 -30.78 -21.80 -7.60
C PRO A 134 -32.22 -22.01 -7.10
#